data_AF-A0A2E5X9N8-F1
#
_entry.id   AF-A0A2E5X9N8-F1
#
_cell.length_a   1.000
_cell.length_b   1.000
_cell.length_c   1.000
_cell.angle_alpha   90.00
_cell.angle_beta   90.00
_cell.angle_gamma   90.00
#
_symmetry.space_group_name_H-M   'P 1'
#
loop_
_entity.id
_entity.type
_entity.pdbx_description
1 polymer ?
#
loop_
_entity_poly.entity_id
_entity_poly.type
_entity_poly.pdbx_seq_one_letter_code
_entity_poly.pdbx_strand_id
1 'polypeptide(L)'
;MSNVPYFKCWVRREFTCNHLRYHGEYLHALAIAVNTIPDRSLSFQVVFTGCEIDDEDWKEGNIHGGAMWARMPIQALVADVPLDEWPKPMEDHLCQPWDCESRNHSIITMDRVSSSPWLCKIDNKFYQGKYLFTVDYTEHEIADDPAQHKQSHVIYLTDAGKWTGNIVALPNNRVRATSPALWRTGEGAPDFTPSQHLHSAEGHESYLDPRITFNNLYNDED
;
A
#
# COMPACT_ATOMS: atom_id res chain seq x y z
N MET A 1 7.80 9.16 8.34
CA MET A 1 7.62 7.77 8.82
C MET A 1 6.38 7.81 9.66
N SER A 2 5.46 6.89 9.42
CA SER A 2 4.15 6.90 10.07
C SER A 2 3.77 5.51 10.50
N ASN A 3 3.09 5.39 11.64
CA ASN A 3 2.51 4.11 12.07
C ASN A 3 1.55 3.60 11.00
N VAL A 4 1.48 2.28 10.86
CA VAL A 4 0.46 1.62 10.04
C VAL A 4 -0.41 0.73 10.94
N PRO A 5 -1.64 0.38 10.52
CA PRO A 5 -2.31 -0.78 11.09
C PRO A 5 -1.37 -1.96 10.97
N TYR A 6 -0.79 -2.40 12.09
CA TYR A 6 0.28 -3.37 12.04
C TYR A 6 -0.22 -4.66 11.40
N PHE A 7 0.66 -5.34 10.69
CA PHE A 7 0.36 -6.64 10.12
C PHE A 7 1.52 -7.60 10.38
N LYS A 8 1.17 -8.88 10.50
CA LYS A 8 2.14 -9.96 10.64
C LYS A 8 2.71 -10.31 9.27
N CYS A 9 4.00 -10.59 9.23
CA CYS A 9 4.69 -10.94 8.00
C CYS A 9 5.89 -11.82 8.29
N TRP A 10 6.37 -12.48 7.25
CA TRP A 10 7.66 -13.13 7.19
C TRP A 10 8.61 -12.25 6.37
N VAL A 11 9.81 -12.07 6.86
CA VAL A 11 10.88 -11.33 6.19
C VAL A 11 11.85 -12.34 5.58
N ARG A 12 12.06 -12.24 4.28
CA ARG A 12 13.13 -12.96 3.57
C ARG A 12 14.48 -12.66 4.21
N ARG A 13 15.10 -13.67 4.83
CA ARG A 13 16.30 -13.50 5.67
C ARG A 13 17.50 -12.99 4.89
N GLU A 14 17.56 -13.23 3.58
CA GLU A 14 18.62 -12.68 2.72
C GLU A 14 18.65 -11.14 2.73
N PHE A 15 17.53 -10.46 2.99
CA PHE A 15 17.49 -8.99 3.11
C PHE A 15 18.17 -8.48 4.38
N THR A 16 18.36 -9.32 5.40
CA THR A 16 19.07 -8.94 6.64
C THR A 16 20.58 -9.08 6.52
N CYS A 17 21.10 -9.54 5.38
CA CYS A 17 22.53 -9.77 5.17
C CYS A 17 23.01 -9.37 3.77
N ASN A 18 22.37 -8.36 3.17
CA ASN A 18 22.72 -7.84 1.84
C ASN A 18 22.75 -8.93 0.75
N HIS A 19 21.81 -9.87 0.81
CA HIS A 19 21.68 -10.99 -0.13
C HIS A 19 22.89 -11.92 -0.21
N LEU A 20 23.80 -11.88 0.77
CA LEU A 20 25.01 -12.72 0.75
C LEU A 20 24.73 -14.15 1.21
N ARG A 21 23.72 -14.36 2.07
CA ARG A 21 23.39 -15.65 2.73
C ARG A 21 21.88 -15.79 2.94
N TYR A 22 21.46 -16.95 3.45
CA TYR A 22 20.10 -17.20 3.96
C TYR A 22 18.97 -17.13 2.93
N HIS A 23 19.28 -17.36 1.66
CA HIS A 23 18.29 -17.39 0.58
C HIS A 23 17.27 -18.50 0.82
N GLY A 24 15.99 -18.14 0.85
CA GLY A 24 14.90 -19.08 1.09
C GLY A 24 14.61 -19.33 2.58
N GLU A 25 15.32 -18.66 3.49
CA GLU A 25 15.00 -18.64 4.92
C GLU A 25 14.18 -17.40 5.26
N TYR A 26 13.35 -17.49 6.31
CA TYR A 26 12.43 -16.42 6.69
C TYR A 26 12.47 -16.16 8.19
N LEU A 27 12.25 -14.91 8.56
CA LEU A 27 12.11 -14.46 9.94
C LEU A 27 10.73 -13.83 10.12
N HIS A 28 9.93 -14.30 11.06
CA HIS A 28 8.63 -13.76 11.39
C HIS A 28 8.75 -12.42 12.10
N ALA A 29 7.96 -11.45 11.66
CA ALA A 29 8.01 -10.08 12.12
C ALA A 29 6.62 -9.42 12.14
N LEU A 30 6.51 -8.34 12.92
CA LEU A 30 5.40 -7.40 12.87
C LEU A 30 5.87 -6.15 12.10
N ALA A 31 5.20 -5.82 11.00
CA ALA A 31 5.39 -4.53 10.33
C ALA A 31 4.51 -3.48 10.99
N ILE A 32 5.13 -2.43 11.55
CA ILE A 32 4.47 -1.49 12.48
C ILE A 32 4.46 -0.04 11.99
N ALA A 33 5.36 0.31 11.07
CA ALA A 33 5.40 1.64 10.46
C ALA A 33 5.93 1.57 9.04
N VAL A 34 5.63 2.59 8.25
CA VAL A 34 6.09 2.73 6.86
C VAL A 34 6.91 4.00 6.69
N ASN A 35 7.87 3.92 5.78
CA ASN A 35 8.77 4.97 5.35
C ASN A 35 8.55 5.21 3.86
N THR A 36 8.25 6.46 3.52
CA THR A 36 8.16 6.95 2.15
C THR A 36 9.38 7.82 1.87
N ILE A 37 10.15 7.45 0.85
CA ILE A 37 11.31 8.21 0.39
C ILE A 37 11.13 8.35 -1.11
N PRO A 38 11.11 9.58 -1.65
CA PRO A 38 11.03 9.81 -3.09
C PRO A 38 12.02 8.95 -3.87
N ASP A 39 11.58 8.45 -5.02
CA ASP A 39 12.37 7.60 -5.93
C ASP A 39 12.82 6.27 -5.30
N ARG A 40 12.02 5.73 -4.36
CA ARG A 40 12.23 4.41 -3.76
C ARG A 40 10.91 3.69 -3.50
N SER A 41 10.98 2.36 -3.45
CA SER A 41 9.88 1.54 -2.94
C SER A 41 9.52 1.88 -1.49
N LEU A 42 8.30 1.55 -1.10
CA LEU A 42 7.89 1.56 0.30
C LEU A 42 8.81 0.66 1.12
N SER A 43 9.16 1.14 2.30
CA SER A 43 9.96 0.37 3.26
C SER A 43 9.34 0.46 4.65
N PHE A 44 9.59 -0.56 5.47
CA PHE A 44 8.86 -0.80 6.70
C PHE A 44 9.79 -0.84 7.89
N GLN A 45 9.28 -0.38 9.02
CA GLN A 45 9.80 -0.71 10.34
C GLN A 45 9.20 -2.04 10.75
N VAL A 46 10.05 -3.00 11.07
CA VAL A 46 9.64 -4.31 11.54
C VAL A 46 10.26 -4.63 12.89
N VAL A 47 9.54 -5.41 13.71
CA VAL A 47 10.09 -6.05 14.90
C VAL A 47 9.98 -7.56 14.74
N PHE A 48 11.12 -8.26 14.81
CA PHE A 48 11.16 -9.71 14.72
C PHE A 48 10.55 -10.33 15.98
N THR A 49 9.77 -11.38 15.80
CA THR A 49 9.02 -11.99 16.92
C THR A 49 9.81 -13.08 17.63
N GLY A 50 10.74 -13.74 16.94
CA GLY A 50 11.49 -14.86 17.50
C GLY A 50 10.71 -16.18 17.54
N CYS A 51 9.54 -16.26 16.89
CA CYS A 51 8.72 -17.48 16.92
C CYS A 51 9.29 -18.63 16.09
N GLU A 52 10.41 -18.42 15.38
CA GLU A 52 11.14 -19.50 14.72
C GLU A 52 11.62 -20.53 15.73
N ILE A 53 11.76 -20.17 17.02
CA ILE A 53 12.08 -21.12 18.09
C ILE A 53 11.03 -22.24 18.28
N ASP A 54 9.80 -22.02 17.79
CA ASP A 54 8.72 -23.01 17.84
C ASP A 54 8.82 -24.02 16.69
N ASP A 55 9.69 -23.79 15.70
CA ASP A 55 10.00 -24.73 14.62
C ASP A 55 11.08 -25.73 15.08
N GLU A 56 10.78 -27.03 15.00
CA GLU A 56 11.70 -28.09 15.42
C GLU A 56 13.02 -28.09 14.63
N ASP A 57 13.01 -27.61 13.39
CA ASP A 57 14.20 -27.53 12.54
C ASP A 57 15.07 -26.30 12.86
N TRP A 58 14.55 -25.33 13.63
CA TRP A 58 15.28 -24.13 14.02
C TRP A 58 16.30 -24.40 15.13
N LYS A 59 17.59 -24.17 14.85
CA LYS A 59 18.70 -24.47 15.79
C LYS A 59 19.39 -23.24 16.37
N GLU A 60 19.06 -22.03 15.91
CA GLU A 60 19.75 -20.81 16.32
C GLU A 60 19.22 -20.21 17.64
N GLY A 61 18.17 -20.80 18.23
CA GLY A 61 17.49 -20.26 19.41
C GLY A 61 16.81 -18.92 19.11
N ASN A 62 16.40 -18.19 20.16
CA ASN A 62 15.71 -16.91 20.02
C ASN A 62 16.68 -15.72 20.11
N ILE A 63 17.56 -15.57 19.12
CA ILE A 63 18.46 -14.42 19.00
C ILE A 63 17.85 -13.23 18.24
N HIS A 64 16.70 -13.43 17.61
CA HIS A 64 16.03 -12.45 16.76
C HIS A 64 14.84 -11.75 17.45
N GLY A 65 14.20 -12.39 18.43
CA GLY A 65 13.01 -11.85 19.09
C GLY A 65 13.24 -10.46 19.69
N GLY A 66 12.36 -9.52 19.34
CA GLY A 66 12.42 -8.11 19.75
C GLY A 66 13.42 -7.26 18.97
N ALA A 67 14.25 -7.85 18.10
CA ALA A 67 15.16 -7.07 17.26
C ALA A 67 14.36 -6.24 16.25
N MET A 68 14.65 -4.94 16.19
CA MET A 68 14.01 -4.02 15.26
C MET A 68 14.87 -3.86 14.00
N TRP A 69 14.21 -3.76 12.85
CA TRP A 69 14.85 -3.41 11.60
C TRP A 69 14.12 -2.26 10.91
N ALA A 70 14.89 -1.24 10.53
CA ALA A 70 14.37 -0.08 9.84
C ALA A 70 14.54 -0.17 8.33
N ARG A 71 13.55 0.34 7.61
CA ARG A 71 13.55 0.43 6.14
C ARG A 71 13.71 -0.93 5.47
N MET A 72 13.06 -1.96 6.01
CA MET A 72 12.92 -3.25 5.33
C MET A 72 12.07 -3.04 4.06
N PRO A 73 12.59 -3.28 2.84
CA PRO A 73 11.84 -3.00 1.61
C PRO A 73 10.61 -3.91 1.48
N ILE A 74 9.55 -3.42 0.83
CA ILE A 74 8.29 -4.17 0.65
C ILE A 74 8.51 -5.56 0.03
N GLN A 75 9.49 -5.69 -0.87
CA GLN A 75 9.88 -6.93 -1.56
C GLN A 75 10.38 -8.03 -0.60
N ALA A 76 10.88 -7.64 0.57
CA ALA A 76 11.33 -8.58 1.59
C ALA A 76 10.17 -9.22 2.34
N LEU A 77 8.98 -8.61 2.30
CA LEU A 77 7.85 -9.01 3.12
C LEU A 77 6.97 -10.05 2.40
N VAL A 78 6.58 -11.05 3.16
CA VAL A 78 5.60 -12.08 2.79
C VAL A 78 4.52 -12.09 3.86
N ALA A 79 3.25 -12.20 3.47
CA ALA A 79 2.14 -12.24 4.41
C ALA A 79 2.23 -13.47 5.32
N ASP A 80 1.91 -13.28 6.61
CA ASP A 80 1.74 -14.37 7.56
C ASP A 80 0.36 -15.04 7.34
N VAL A 81 0.32 -15.97 6.40
CA VAL A 81 -0.85 -16.77 6.02
C VAL A 81 -0.41 -18.19 5.68
N PRO A 82 -1.31 -19.19 5.72
CA PRO A 82 -1.01 -20.52 5.20
C PRO A 82 -0.67 -20.44 3.71
N LEU A 83 0.46 -21.03 3.34
CA LEU A 83 0.97 -21.10 1.96
C LEU A 83 1.42 -22.54 1.68
N ASP A 84 1.10 -23.03 0.48
CA ASP A 84 1.58 -24.35 0.04
C ASP A 84 3.10 -24.32 -0.21
N GLU A 85 3.59 -23.21 -0.78
CA GLU A 85 5.00 -22.94 -1.05
C GLU A 85 5.32 -21.47 -0.74
N TRP A 86 6.55 -21.20 -0.32
CA TRP A 86 7.04 -19.83 -0.16
C TRP A 86 7.05 -19.08 -1.50
N PRO A 87 6.58 -17.83 -1.56
CA PRO A 87 6.45 -17.12 -2.82
C PRO A 87 7.81 -16.76 -3.40
N LYS A 88 7.88 -16.78 -4.74
CA LYS A 88 9.02 -16.22 -5.46
C LYS A 88 9.08 -14.70 -5.24
N PRO A 89 10.25 -14.13 -4.94
CA PRO A 89 10.43 -12.68 -4.92
C PRO A 89 9.95 -12.03 -6.22
N MET A 90 9.32 -10.86 -6.10
CA MET A 90 8.85 -10.08 -7.24
C MET A 90 9.92 -9.08 -7.67
N GLU A 91 9.97 -8.79 -8.98
CA GLU A 91 10.72 -7.66 -9.49
C GLU A 91 10.10 -6.35 -8.98
N ASP A 92 10.94 -5.34 -8.75
CA ASP A 92 10.52 -4.09 -8.09
C ASP A 92 9.30 -3.46 -8.75
N HIS A 93 9.34 -3.31 -10.08
CA HIS A 93 8.26 -2.69 -10.86
C HIS A 93 6.97 -3.53 -10.93
N LEU A 94 7.01 -4.81 -10.54
CA LEU A 94 5.82 -5.66 -10.42
C LEU A 94 5.23 -5.61 -9.00
N CYS A 95 6.09 -5.52 -7.99
CA CYS A 95 5.70 -5.38 -6.59
C CYS A 95 5.12 -3.98 -6.31
N GLN A 96 5.78 -2.96 -6.84
CA GLN A 96 5.43 -1.57 -6.69
C GLN A 96 5.78 -0.82 -8.00
N PRO A 97 4.81 -0.60 -8.91
CA PRO A 97 5.12 -0.06 -10.24
C PRO A 97 5.49 1.43 -10.28
N TRP A 98 5.32 2.16 -9.17
CA TRP A 98 5.74 3.55 -8.99
C TRP A 98 6.43 3.72 -7.65
N ASP A 99 7.55 4.42 -7.64
CA ASP A 99 8.22 4.80 -6.41
C ASP A 99 7.35 5.73 -5.56
N CYS A 100 7.72 5.88 -4.28
CA CYS A 100 7.05 6.88 -3.44
C CYS A 100 7.20 8.26 -4.05
N GLU A 101 6.13 9.06 -4.03
CA GLU A 101 6.15 10.41 -4.62
C GLU A 101 6.62 11.47 -3.62
N SER A 102 6.42 11.24 -2.32
CA SER A 102 6.75 12.24 -1.29
C SER A 102 7.19 11.61 0.03
N ARG A 103 7.90 12.42 0.83
CA ARG A 103 8.17 12.13 2.26
C ARG A 103 6.95 12.42 3.13
N ASN A 104 6.13 13.38 2.72
CA ASN A 104 4.89 13.75 3.40
C ASN A 104 3.77 12.86 2.88
N HIS A 105 3.04 12.25 3.82
CA HIS A 105 2.04 11.25 3.50
C HIS A 105 1.05 11.03 4.64
N SER A 106 -0.09 10.46 4.29
CA SER A 106 -1.10 9.94 5.21
C SER A 106 -1.22 8.43 5.09
N ILE A 107 -1.59 7.78 6.20
CA ILE A 107 -1.91 6.35 6.24
C ILE A 107 -3.40 6.21 6.51
N ILE A 108 -4.11 5.51 5.63
CA ILE A 108 -5.57 5.35 5.73
C ILE A 108 -6.01 3.91 5.46
N THR A 109 -6.95 3.43 6.27
CA THR A 109 -7.73 2.23 5.95
C THR A 109 -9.05 2.71 5.34
N MET A 110 -9.31 2.35 4.08
CA MET A 110 -10.51 2.80 3.39
C MET A 110 -11.70 1.89 3.73
N ASP A 111 -12.47 2.25 4.75
CA ASP A 111 -13.50 1.40 5.37
C ASP A 111 -14.50 0.77 4.39
N ARG A 112 -14.91 1.51 3.35
CA ARG A 112 -15.92 1.04 2.40
C ARG A 112 -15.42 -0.13 1.53
N VAL A 113 -14.11 -0.23 1.32
CA VAL A 113 -13.47 -1.17 0.41
C VAL A 113 -12.50 -2.12 1.13
N SER A 114 -12.28 -1.95 2.44
CA SER A 114 -11.26 -2.68 3.21
C SER A 114 -11.57 -4.16 3.45
N SER A 115 -12.86 -4.51 3.57
CA SER A 115 -13.29 -5.88 3.90
C SER A 115 -13.43 -6.80 2.70
N SER A 116 -13.45 -6.25 1.49
CA SER A 116 -13.73 -7.01 0.28
C SER A 116 -12.44 -7.48 -0.40
N PRO A 117 -12.47 -8.56 -1.20
CA PRO A 117 -11.35 -8.93 -2.06
C PRO A 117 -11.04 -7.84 -3.09
N TRP A 118 -9.76 -7.66 -3.39
CA TRP A 118 -9.29 -6.74 -4.43
C TRP A 118 -8.73 -7.53 -5.60
N LEU A 119 -9.02 -7.07 -6.81
CA LEU A 119 -8.36 -7.54 -8.02
C LEU A 119 -7.12 -6.68 -8.25
N CYS A 120 -5.97 -7.31 -8.43
CA CYS A 120 -4.65 -6.71 -8.59
C CYS A 120 -4.13 -6.97 -10.00
N LYS A 121 -3.94 -5.92 -10.80
CA LYS A 121 -3.41 -6.02 -12.16
C LYS A 121 -1.89 -5.97 -12.16
N ILE A 122 -1.25 -7.13 -12.21
CA ILE A 122 0.22 -7.30 -12.21
C ILE A 122 0.60 -8.06 -13.47
N ASP A 123 1.65 -7.61 -14.18
CA ASP A 123 2.10 -8.23 -15.44
C ASP A 123 0.96 -8.49 -16.44
N ASN A 124 0.08 -7.49 -16.59
CA ASN A 124 -1.12 -7.53 -17.45
C ASN A 124 -2.15 -8.63 -17.13
N LYS A 125 -2.04 -9.29 -15.98
CA LYS A 125 -3.00 -10.28 -15.48
C LYS A 125 -3.64 -9.80 -14.19
N PHE A 126 -4.86 -10.29 -13.92
CA PHE A 126 -5.55 -10.01 -12.67
C PHE A 126 -5.34 -11.15 -11.68
N TYR A 127 -5.00 -10.79 -10.46
CA TYR A 127 -4.83 -11.67 -9.31
C TYR A 127 -5.74 -11.22 -8.17
N GLN A 128 -6.04 -12.11 -7.24
CA GLN A 128 -6.76 -11.71 -6.03
C GLN A 128 -5.78 -11.27 -4.95
N GLY A 129 -6.20 -10.29 -4.15
CA GLY A 129 -5.46 -9.84 -2.98
C GLY A 129 -6.38 -9.32 -1.89
N LYS A 130 -5.81 -9.20 -0.68
CA LYS A 130 -6.46 -8.61 0.48
C LYS A 130 -5.81 -7.28 0.84
N TYR A 131 -6.63 -6.24 0.85
CA TYR A 131 -6.23 -4.89 1.23
C TYR A 131 -5.79 -4.81 2.70
N LEU A 132 -4.72 -4.07 2.95
CA LEU A 132 -4.23 -3.78 4.31
C LEU A 132 -4.50 -2.30 4.64
N PHE A 133 -3.89 -1.38 3.90
CA PHE A 133 -4.05 0.07 4.07
C PHE A 133 -3.53 0.80 2.81
N THR A 134 -3.69 2.12 2.77
CA THR A 134 -3.20 2.98 1.68
C THR A 134 -2.22 4.01 2.23
N VAL A 135 -1.16 4.27 1.47
CA VAL A 135 -0.28 5.42 1.63
C VAL A 135 -0.67 6.47 0.59
N ASP A 136 -1.02 7.66 1.07
CA ASP A 136 -1.40 8.80 0.24
C ASP A 136 -0.34 9.90 0.37
N TYR A 137 0.21 10.40 -0.73
CA TYR A 137 1.33 11.35 -0.73
C TYR A 137 0.83 12.80 -0.88
N THR A 138 1.56 13.76 -0.32
CA THR A 138 1.27 15.20 -0.47
C THR A 138 2.55 16.04 -0.33
N GLU A 139 2.46 17.36 -0.49
CA GLU A 139 3.55 18.33 -0.39
C GLU A 139 4.72 18.00 -1.32
N HIS A 140 4.39 17.69 -2.58
CA HIS A 140 5.36 17.43 -3.64
C HIS A 140 4.71 17.71 -5.00
N GLU A 141 5.46 18.27 -5.95
CA GLU A 141 4.90 18.69 -7.25
C GLU A 141 4.17 17.57 -8.01
N ILE A 142 4.69 16.34 -7.93
CA ILE A 142 4.05 15.15 -8.52
C ILE A 142 2.86 14.67 -7.69
N ALA A 143 2.98 14.72 -6.36
CA ALA A 143 1.95 14.21 -5.46
C ALA A 143 0.73 15.14 -5.42
N ASP A 144 0.91 16.45 -5.56
CA ASP A 144 -0.18 17.41 -5.50
C ASP A 144 -0.77 17.73 -6.90
N ASP A 145 -0.19 17.18 -7.98
CA ASP A 145 -0.73 17.31 -9.34
C ASP A 145 -1.83 16.26 -9.57
N PRO A 146 -3.11 16.65 -9.79
CA PRO A 146 -4.22 15.71 -10.02
C PRO A 146 -4.01 14.75 -11.20
N ALA A 147 -3.21 15.14 -12.19
CA ALA A 147 -2.89 14.32 -13.34
C ALA A 147 -1.85 13.23 -13.01
N GLN A 148 -0.92 13.55 -12.12
CA GLN A 148 0.23 12.71 -11.82
C GLN A 148 0.12 11.94 -10.51
N HIS A 149 -0.68 12.42 -9.56
CA HIS A 149 -0.85 11.84 -8.23
C HIS A 149 -1.11 10.33 -8.28
N LYS A 150 -0.42 9.60 -7.40
CA LYS A 150 -0.67 8.18 -7.13
C LYS A 150 -0.82 7.96 -5.63
N GLN A 151 -1.65 6.99 -5.29
CA GLN A 151 -1.69 6.41 -3.96
C GLN A 151 -1.10 5.01 -4.04
N SER A 152 -0.55 4.51 -2.95
CA SER A 152 -0.02 3.15 -2.85
C SER A 152 -0.92 2.31 -1.95
N HIS A 153 -1.77 1.47 -2.55
CA HIS A 153 -2.56 0.49 -1.80
C HIS A 153 -1.70 -0.72 -1.46
N VAL A 154 -1.43 -0.90 -0.17
CA VAL A 154 -0.68 -2.04 0.34
C VAL A 154 -1.63 -3.23 0.47
N ILE A 155 -1.30 -4.29 -0.25
CA ILE A 155 -2.14 -5.48 -0.44
C ILE A 155 -1.24 -6.71 -0.34
N TYR A 156 -1.75 -7.83 0.18
CA TYR A 156 -1.09 -9.12 -0.05
C TYR A 156 -1.87 -9.98 -1.04
N LEU A 157 -1.15 -10.71 -1.89
CA LEU A 157 -1.76 -11.55 -2.91
C LEU A 157 -2.28 -12.85 -2.32
N THR A 158 -3.56 -13.16 -2.56
CA THR A 158 -4.25 -14.35 -2.02
C THR A 158 -4.37 -15.48 -3.04
N ASP A 159 -4.32 -15.16 -4.34
CA ASP A 159 -4.32 -16.13 -5.44
C ASP A 159 -3.53 -15.55 -6.61
N ALA A 160 -2.23 -15.89 -6.65
CA ALA A 160 -1.29 -15.40 -7.65
C ALA A 160 -0.21 -16.43 -8.04
N GLY A 161 -0.51 -17.73 -7.91
CA GLY A 161 0.44 -18.81 -8.18
C GLY A 161 1.74 -18.62 -7.40
N LYS A 162 2.87 -18.55 -8.11
CA LYS A 162 4.21 -18.34 -7.53
C LYS A 162 4.39 -17.05 -6.71
N TRP A 163 3.44 -16.11 -6.78
CA TRP A 163 3.49 -14.85 -6.04
C TRP A 163 2.49 -14.78 -4.87
N THR A 164 1.72 -15.83 -4.64
CA THR A 164 0.75 -15.91 -3.53
C THR A 164 1.47 -15.68 -2.20
N GLY A 165 1.00 -14.73 -1.40
CA GLY A 165 1.61 -14.31 -0.15
C GLY A 165 2.53 -13.08 -0.25
N ASN A 166 3.01 -12.68 -1.43
CA ASN A 166 3.80 -11.45 -1.54
C ASN A 166 2.97 -10.21 -1.17
N ILE A 167 3.62 -9.25 -0.50
CA ILE A 167 3.06 -7.92 -0.27
C ILE A 167 3.39 -7.03 -1.48
N VAL A 168 2.41 -6.26 -1.95
CA VAL A 168 2.51 -5.35 -3.10
C VAL A 168 1.95 -3.98 -2.76
N ALA A 169 2.37 -2.96 -3.50
CA ALA A 169 1.87 -1.60 -3.42
C ALA A 169 1.42 -1.14 -4.81
N LEU A 170 0.10 -1.09 -5.03
CA LEU A 170 -0.48 -0.84 -6.34
C LEU A 170 -1.30 0.46 -6.32
N PRO A 171 -1.27 1.27 -7.38
CA PRO A 171 -2.12 2.45 -7.47
C PRO A 171 -3.51 2.15 -8.01
N ASN A 172 -4.39 3.15 -7.91
CA ASN A 172 -5.79 3.14 -8.36
C ASN A 172 -6.02 2.46 -9.73
N ASN A 173 -5.18 2.74 -10.73
CA ASN A 173 -5.34 2.19 -12.09
C ASN A 173 -4.85 0.73 -12.25
N ARG A 174 -4.30 0.13 -11.20
CA ARG A 174 -3.86 -1.27 -11.15
C ARG A 174 -4.70 -2.12 -10.21
N VAL A 175 -5.76 -1.59 -9.64
CA VAL A 175 -6.60 -2.30 -8.67
C VAL A 175 -8.09 -2.17 -8.99
N ARG A 176 -8.88 -3.10 -8.44
CA ARG A 176 -10.35 -2.99 -8.41
C ARG A 176 -10.87 -3.60 -7.12
N ALA A 177 -11.47 -2.80 -6.26
CA ALA A 177 -12.22 -3.30 -5.11
C ALA A 177 -13.50 -3.98 -5.60
N THR A 178 -13.73 -5.21 -5.14
CA THR A 178 -14.98 -5.94 -5.42
C THR A 178 -15.96 -5.73 -4.28
N SER A 179 -17.28 -5.83 -4.49
CA SER A 179 -18.24 -5.93 -3.38
C SER A 179 -19.60 -6.40 -3.90
N PRO A 180 -19.95 -7.69 -3.78
CA PRO A 180 -21.22 -8.19 -4.34
C PRO A 180 -22.47 -7.55 -3.69
N ALA A 181 -22.32 -6.98 -2.50
CA ALA A 181 -23.42 -6.35 -1.77
C ALA A 181 -23.61 -4.86 -2.11
N LEU A 182 -22.56 -4.16 -2.54
CA LEU A 182 -22.58 -2.70 -2.67
C LEU A 182 -22.50 -2.21 -4.12
N TRP A 183 -21.81 -2.92 -5.01
CA TRP A 183 -21.70 -2.55 -6.43
C TRP A 183 -21.46 -3.77 -7.32
N ARG A 184 -21.74 -3.61 -8.61
CA ARG A 184 -21.38 -4.63 -9.61
C ARG A 184 -19.94 -4.41 -10.02
N THR A 185 -19.08 -5.39 -9.79
CA THR A 185 -17.69 -5.36 -10.26
C THR A 185 -17.70 -5.29 -11.78
N GLY A 186 -17.12 -4.24 -12.35
CA GLY A 186 -17.04 -4.10 -13.81
C GLY A 186 -16.13 -5.14 -14.46
N GLU A 187 -16.15 -5.18 -15.79
CA GLU A 187 -15.30 -6.02 -16.63
C GLU A 187 -14.52 -5.13 -17.62
N GLY A 188 -13.33 -5.56 -18.04
CA GLY A 188 -12.49 -4.78 -18.95
C GLY A 188 -11.79 -3.56 -18.33
N ALA A 189 -11.07 -2.81 -19.18
CA ALA A 189 -10.38 -1.58 -18.80
C ALA A 189 -11.38 -0.41 -18.80
N PRO A 190 -11.47 0.39 -17.73
CA PRO A 190 -12.26 1.62 -17.75
C PRO A 190 -11.68 2.63 -18.75
N ASP A 191 -12.55 3.33 -19.47
CA ASP A 191 -12.18 4.45 -20.34
C ASP A 191 -12.09 5.75 -19.51
N PHE A 192 -11.05 5.84 -18.67
CA PHE A 192 -10.81 6.97 -17.78
C PHE A 192 -9.53 7.70 -18.15
N THR A 193 -9.58 9.03 -18.09
CA THR A 193 -8.40 9.91 -18.22
C THR A 193 -8.36 10.85 -17.01
N PRO A 194 -7.22 10.99 -16.32
CA PRO A 194 -7.08 11.95 -15.23
C PRO A 194 -7.37 13.39 -15.69
N SER A 195 -8.13 14.14 -14.89
CA SER A 195 -8.38 15.55 -15.17
C SER A 195 -7.09 16.36 -15.10
N GLN A 196 -6.87 17.23 -16.08
CA GLN A 196 -5.78 18.22 -16.07
C GLN A 196 -6.25 19.58 -15.51
N HIS A 197 -7.52 19.69 -15.14
CA HIS A 197 -8.12 20.94 -14.69
C HIS A 197 -8.16 21.00 -13.17
N LEU A 198 -7.70 22.13 -12.61
CA LEU A 198 -7.90 22.46 -11.21
C LEU A 198 -9.31 23.03 -11.03
N HIS A 199 -10.04 22.47 -10.06
CA HIS A 199 -11.36 22.94 -9.68
C HIS A 199 -11.24 23.71 -8.37
N SER A 200 -11.56 25.01 -8.39
CA SER A 200 -11.59 25.87 -7.20
C SER A 200 -12.93 26.58 -7.12
N ALA A 201 -13.58 26.49 -5.95
CA ALA A 201 -14.85 27.17 -5.70
C ALA A 201 -14.68 28.70 -5.72
N GLU A 202 -13.57 29.20 -5.18
CA GLU A 202 -13.26 30.64 -5.13
C GLU A 202 -12.74 31.19 -6.47
N GLY A 203 -12.39 30.31 -7.41
CA GLY A 203 -11.93 30.71 -8.75
C GLY A 203 -13.04 31.22 -9.66
N HIS A 204 -14.31 31.04 -9.29
CA HIS A 204 -15.44 31.54 -10.07
C HIS A 204 -15.70 33.03 -9.79
N GLU A 205 -15.98 33.83 -10.82
CA GLU A 205 -16.15 35.29 -10.71
C GLU A 205 -17.25 35.70 -9.72
N SER A 206 -18.27 34.86 -9.53
CA SER A 206 -19.34 35.13 -8.55
C SER A 206 -18.83 35.24 -7.11
N TYR A 207 -17.66 34.69 -6.80
CA TYR A 207 -17.06 34.76 -5.47
C TYR A 207 -16.74 36.22 -5.06
N LEU A 208 -16.58 37.12 -6.03
CA LEU A 208 -16.35 38.55 -5.82
C LEU A 208 -17.59 39.32 -5.34
N ASP A 209 -18.80 38.75 -5.42
CA ASP A 209 -20.03 39.40 -4.95
C ASP A 209 -20.45 38.86 -3.56
N PRO A 210 -20.26 39.64 -2.48
CA PRO A 210 -20.65 39.23 -1.14
C PRO A 210 -22.14 38.91 -1.00
N ARG A 211 -23.01 39.47 -1.86
CA ARG A 211 -24.46 39.17 -1.82
C ARG A 211 -24.76 37.78 -2.36
N ILE A 212 -23.92 37.24 -3.23
CA ILE A 212 -24.03 35.85 -3.69
C ILE A 212 -23.35 34.93 -2.68
N THR A 213 -22.13 35.26 -2.25
CA THR A 213 -21.33 34.43 -1.36
C THR A 213 -21.92 34.31 0.06
N PHE A 214 -22.49 35.39 0.61
CA PHE A 214 -23.04 35.46 1.97
C PHE A 214 -24.56 35.67 2.02
N ASN A 215 -25.29 35.27 0.96
CA ASN A 215 -26.74 35.48 0.84
C ASN A 215 -27.57 34.92 2.03
N ASN A 216 -26.99 34.05 2.85
CA ASN A 216 -27.59 33.42 4.03
C ASN A 216 -27.20 34.06 5.39
N LEU A 217 -26.29 35.03 5.41
CA LEU A 217 -25.79 35.69 6.64
C LEU A 217 -26.29 37.12 6.81
N TYR A 218 -26.77 37.76 5.74
CA TYR A 218 -27.15 39.19 5.74
C TYR A 218 -28.59 39.47 5.23
N ASN A 219 -29.39 38.45 4.96
CA ASN A 219 -30.80 38.64 4.60
C ASN A 219 -31.70 38.37 5.80
N ASP A 220 -32.09 39.43 6.50
CA ASP A 220 -33.46 39.53 6.97
C ASP A 220 -34.31 39.78 5.70
N GLU A 221 -35.05 38.77 5.25
CA GLU A 221 -36.11 38.98 4.26
C GLU A 221 -37.23 39.81 4.93
N ASP A 222 -37.24 41.12 4.67
CA ASP A 222 -38.42 41.97 4.76
C ASP A 222 -38.94 42.30 3.34
#